data_AF-E2B3Q8-F1
#
_entry.id   AF-E2B3Q8-F1
#
_cell.length_a   1.000
_cell.length_b   1.000
_cell.length_c   1.000
_cell.angle_alpha   90.00
_cell.angle_beta   90.00
_cell.angle_gamma   90.00
#
_symmetry.space_group_name_H-M   'P 1'
#
loop_
_entity.id
_entity.type
_entity.pdbx_description
1 polymer ?
#
loop_
_entity_poly.entity_id
_entity_poly.type
_entity_poly.pdbx_seq_one_letter_code
_entity_poly.pdbx_strand_id
1 'polypeptide(L)'
;MDLQAEIAWKMDRHPNKYTMWHRAALVGALVAVQDDQEWYRGEIPALLGHSAIITLGDWGRMVRKSMTHLHHLPDQFHQMPWQAIGVGLRGLKPLGSAIS
;
A
#
# COMPACT_ATOMS: atom_id res chain seq x y z
N MET A 1 -12.63 -12.47 -9.67
CA MET A 1 -13.19 -11.11 -9.48
C MET A 1 -11.99 -10.19 -9.29
N ASP A 2 -12.07 -8.96 -9.77
CA ASP A 2 -10.92 -8.03 -9.81
C ASP A 2 -10.62 -7.48 -8.41
N LEU A 3 -9.38 -7.59 -7.94
CA LEU A 3 -8.94 -7.15 -6.61
C LEU A 3 -9.34 -5.71 -6.33
N GLN A 4 -9.18 -4.83 -7.32
CA GLN A 4 -9.50 -3.41 -7.20
C GLN A 4 -10.99 -3.19 -6.88
N ALA A 5 -11.87 -3.89 -7.60
CA ALA A 5 -13.30 -3.82 -7.37
C ALA A 5 -13.68 -4.39 -5.98
N GLU A 6 -13.03 -5.46 -5.53
CA GLU A 6 -13.30 -6.07 -4.23
C GLU A 6 -12.92 -5.16 -3.06
N ILE A 7 -11.74 -4.54 -3.12
CA ILE A 7 -11.30 -3.63 -2.06
C ILE A 7 -12.19 -2.38 -2.03
N ALA A 8 -12.50 -1.79 -3.20
CA ALA A 8 -13.41 -0.64 -3.27
C ALA A 8 -14.79 -0.97 -2.70
N TRP A 9 -15.40 -2.08 -3.14
CA TRP A 9 -16.69 -2.58 -2.66
C TRP A 9 -16.75 -2.73 -1.14
N LYS A 10 -15.64 -3.15 -0.52
CA LYS A 10 -15.55 -3.38 0.93
C LYS A 10 -15.33 -2.09 1.70
N MET A 11 -14.43 -1.23 1.22
CA MET A 11 -14.06 0.00 1.90
C MET A 11 -15.18 1.06 1.83
N ASP A 12 -15.82 1.22 0.67
CA ASP A 12 -16.87 2.23 0.47
C ASP A 12 -18.17 1.90 1.22
N ARG A 13 -18.47 0.61 1.43
CA ARG A 13 -19.67 0.21 2.20
C ARG A 13 -19.57 0.54 3.69
N HIS A 14 -18.36 0.57 4.23
CA HIS A 14 -18.14 0.67 5.67
C HIS A 14 -16.98 1.63 6.01
N PRO A 15 -17.08 2.91 5.62
CA PRO A 15 -15.97 3.85 5.71
C PRO A 15 -15.45 4.03 7.14
N ASN A 16 -16.35 4.02 8.11
CA ASN A 16 -15.99 4.21 9.52
C ASN A 16 -15.46 2.93 10.20
N LYS A 17 -15.81 1.74 9.69
CA LYS A 17 -15.44 0.45 10.31
C LYS A 17 -13.93 0.23 10.31
N TYR A 18 -13.26 0.72 9.27
CA TYR A 18 -11.83 0.50 9.05
C TYR A 18 -10.99 1.72 9.43
N THR A 19 -11.57 2.70 10.13
CA THR A 19 -10.83 3.87 10.61
C THR A 19 -9.60 3.44 11.40
N MET A 20 -8.42 3.88 10.98
CA MET A 20 -7.17 3.64 11.70
C MET A 20 -6.80 4.89 12.50
N TRP A 21 -6.47 4.70 13.77
CA TRP A 21 -5.87 5.76 14.57
C TRP A 21 -4.39 5.87 14.25
N HIS A 22 -3.84 7.10 14.24
CA HIS A 22 -2.41 7.34 13.95
C HIS A 22 -1.46 6.47 14.79
N ARG A 23 -1.84 6.09 16.02
CA ARG A 23 -1.04 5.21 16.91
C ARG A 23 -0.99 3.76 16.45
N ALA A 24 -1.94 3.31 15.64
CA ALA A 24 -1.98 1.98 15.06
C ALA A 24 -1.18 1.89 13.74
N ALA A 25 -0.76 3.02 13.17
CA ALA A 25 0.10 3.06 12.00
C ALA A 25 1.54 2.71 12.40
N LEU A 26 1.88 1.43 12.32
CA LEU A 26 3.20 0.87 12.66
C LEU A 26 3.91 0.36 11.40
N VAL A 27 5.24 0.36 11.41
CA VAL A 27 6.02 -0.27 10.34
C VAL A 27 5.63 -1.76 10.24
N GLY A 28 5.42 -2.23 9.00
CA GLY A 28 4.94 -3.58 8.69
C GLY A 28 3.41 -3.75 8.77
N ALA A 29 2.65 -2.74 9.19
CA ALA A 29 1.20 -2.86 9.25
C ALA A 29 0.60 -2.85 7.84
N LEU A 30 -0.34 -3.78 7.61
CA LEU A 30 -1.18 -3.80 6.41
C LEU A 30 -2.28 -2.74 6.52
N VAL A 31 -2.45 -1.97 5.45
CA VAL A 31 -3.39 -0.86 5.38
C VAL A 31 -4.21 -0.90 4.10
N ALA A 32 -5.39 -0.27 4.17
CA ALA A 32 -6.09 0.23 3.00
C ALA A 32 -5.88 1.75 2.91
N VAL A 33 -5.69 2.26 1.70
CA VAL A 33 -5.46 3.69 1.47
C VAL A 33 -6.06 4.14 0.15
N GLN A 34 -6.59 5.37 0.11
CA GLN A 34 -7.01 5.99 -1.14
C GLN A 34 -5.87 6.73 -1.83
N ASP A 35 -5.73 6.53 -3.13
CA ASP A 35 -4.88 7.29 -4.02
C ASP A 35 -5.64 7.56 -5.32
N ASP A 36 -5.65 8.79 -5.83
CA ASP A 36 -6.41 9.15 -7.05
C ASP A 36 -7.85 8.59 -7.12
N GLN A 37 -8.59 8.69 -6.00
CA GLN A 37 -9.98 8.23 -5.82
C GLN A 37 -10.20 6.72 -5.82
N GLU A 38 -9.13 5.94 -5.84
CA GLU A 38 -9.16 4.48 -5.86
C GLU A 38 -8.62 3.89 -4.54
N TRP A 39 -9.16 2.75 -4.11
CA TRP A 39 -8.70 2.06 -2.91
C TRP A 39 -7.59 1.07 -3.22
N TYR A 40 -6.55 1.08 -2.40
CA TYR A 40 -5.41 0.19 -2.57
C TYR A 40 -5.08 -0.54 -1.27
N ARG A 41 -4.61 -1.78 -1.43
CA ARG A 41 -3.93 -2.51 -0.38
C ARG A 41 -2.48 -2.03 -0.31
N GLY A 42 -1.99 -1.83 0.89
CA GLY A 42 -0.60 -1.50 1.10
C GLY A 42 -0.03 -1.98 2.42
N GLU A 43 1.25 -1.75 2.58
CA GLU A 43 2.02 -2.01 3.79
C GLU A 43 2.83 -0.76 4.12
N ILE A 44 3.06 -0.50 5.41
CA ILE A 44 3.86 0.65 5.87
C ILE A 44 5.33 0.22 6.01
N PRO A 45 6.23 0.44 5.04
CA PRO A 45 7.67 0.23 5.24
C PRO A 45 8.32 1.28 6.14
N ALA A 46 7.78 2.50 6.23
CA ALA A 46 8.41 3.59 6.97
C ALA A 46 7.41 4.66 7.44
N LEU A 47 7.70 5.25 8.60
CA LEU A 47 6.99 6.38 9.18
C LEU A 47 7.85 7.65 9.08
N LEU A 48 7.22 8.77 8.72
CA LEU A 48 7.84 10.08 8.50
C LEU A 48 7.00 11.15 9.20
N GLY A 49 7.22 11.33 10.51
CA GLY A 49 6.45 12.27 11.33
C GLY A 49 4.96 11.93 11.32
N HIS A 50 4.13 12.83 10.76
CA HIS A 50 2.69 12.65 10.62
C HIS A 50 2.25 11.94 9.32
N SER A 51 3.20 11.42 8.56
CA SER A 51 2.97 10.71 7.31
C SER A 51 3.64 9.33 7.32
N ALA A 52 3.22 8.47 6.41
CA ALA A 52 3.82 7.17 6.17
C ALA A 52 4.14 7.01 4.68
N ILE A 53 5.20 6.27 4.38
CA ILE A 53 5.41 5.67 3.06
C ILE A 53 4.62 4.38 3.06
N ILE A 54 3.86 4.14 1.99
CA ILE A 54 3.04 2.95 1.78
C ILE A 54 3.50 2.27 0.49
N THR A 55 3.84 0.99 0.55
CA THR A 55 4.04 0.15 -0.64
C THR A 55 2.70 -0.36 -1.14
N LEU A 56 2.31 0.02 -2.35
CA LEU A 56 1.14 -0.52 -3.04
C LEU A 56 1.57 -1.80 -3.75
N GLY A 57 1.70 -2.88 -2.98
CA GLY A 57 2.35 -4.13 -3.40
C GLY A 57 1.70 -4.83 -4.60
N ASP A 58 0.41 -4.57 -4.86
CA ASP A 58 -0.27 -5.13 -6.04
C ASP A 58 -0.02 -4.31 -7.33
N TRP A 59 0.56 -3.11 -7.20
CA TRP A 59 0.85 -2.21 -8.33
C TRP A 59 2.34 -1.86 -8.48
N GLY A 60 3.21 -2.35 -7.58
CA GLY A 60 4.66 -2.16 -7.68
C GLY A 60 5.12 -0.71 -7.50
N ARG A 61 4.33 0.14 -6.83
CA ARG A 61 4.68 1.55 -6.57
C ARG A 61 4.56 1.91 -5.10
N MET A 62 5.12 3.06 -4.72
CA MET A 62 5.02 3.62 -3.38
C MET A 62 4.31 4.96 -3.40
N VAL A 63 3.58 5.25 -2.34
CA VAL A 63 2.91 6.55 -2.12
C VAL A 63 3.22 7.07 -0.72
N ARG A 64 3.21 8.40 -0.56
CA ARG A 64 3.30 9.04 0.75
C ARG A 64 1.92 9.55 1.14
N LYS A 65 1.45 9.17 2.33
CA LYS A 65 0.11 9.51 2.82
C LYS A 65 0.15 10.01 4.24
N SER A 66 -0.77 10.91 4.58
CA SER A 66 -1.01 11.29 5.98
C SER A 66 -1.47 10.07 6.76
N MET A 67 -1.03 9.92 8.01
CA MET A 67 -1.52 8.85 8.89
C MET A 67 -3.04 8.89 9.08
N THR A 68 -3.67 10.06 8.91
CA THR A 68 -5.13 10.25 8.98
C THR A 68 -5.89 9.69 7.78
N HIS A 69 -5.19 9.35 6.68
CA HIS A 69 -5.79 8.75 5.48
C HIS A 69 -5.53 7.24 5.42
N LEU A 70 -4.96 6.65 6.47
CA LEU A 70 -4.76 5.21 6.55
C LEU A 70 -5.99 4.56 7.17
N HIS A 71 -6.30 3.36 6.69
CA HIS A 71 -7.38 2.54 7.19
C HIS A 71 -6.86 1.13 7.47
N HIS A 72 -7.47 0.43 8.42
CA HIS A 72 -7.22 -0.99 8.62
C HIS A 72 -7.62 -1.77 7.37
N LEU A 73 -6.70 -2.60 6.86
CA LEU A 73 -7.04 -3.49 5.77
C LEU A 73 -8.04 -4.56 6.26
N PRO A 74 -9.16 -4.82 5.55
CA PRO A 74 -10.06 -5.90 5.93
C PRO A 74 -9.37 -7.28 5.91
N ASP A 75 -9.63 -8.11 6.92
CA ASP A 75 -8.92 -9.40 7.15
C ASP A 75 -8.91 -10.35 5.96
N GLN A 76 -9.96 -10.33 5.13
CA GLN A 76 -10.05 -11.14 3.91
C GLN A 76 -8.92 -10.87 2.90
N PHE A 77 -8.27 -9.70 2.97
CA PHE A 77 -7.17 -9.31 2.08
C PHE A 77 -5.79 -9.54 2.69
N HIS A 78 -5.68 -10.00 3.94
CA HIS A 78 -4.38 -10.17 4.62
C HIS A 78 -3.59 -11.36 4.06
N GLN A 79 -4.28 -12.46 3.72
CA GLN A 79 -3.64 -13.70 3.27
C GLN A 79 -3.45 -13.77 1.75
N MET A 80 -3.93 -12.77 1.01
CA MET A 80 -3.80 -12.74 -0.43
C MET A 80 -2.34 -12.39 -0.80
N PRO A 81 -1.68 -13.12 -1.70
CA PRO A 81 -0.34 -12.76 -2.17
C PRO A 81 -0.32 -11.38 -2.83
N TRP A 82 0.81 -10.68 -2.78
CA TRP A 82 1.03 -9.46 -3.55
C TRP A 82 1.01 -9.76 -5.06
N GLN A 83 0.28 -8.96 -5.84
CA GLN A 83 0.08 -9.21 -7.27
C GLN A 83 1.23 -8.69 -8.15
N ALA A 84 1.95 -7.64 -7.73
CA ALA A 84 3.09 -7.15 -8.50
C ALA A 84 4.37 -7.94 -8.18
N ILE A 85 5.08 -8.32 -9.23
CA ILE A 85 6.37 -9.00 -9.13
C ILE A 85 7.47 -8.04 -9.57
N GLY A 86 8.39 -7.74 -8.66
CA GLY A 86 9.59 -6.97 -8.99
C GLY A 86 10.49 -7.77 -9.93
N VAL A 87 10.81 -7.21 -11.09
CA VAL A 87 11.68 -7.84 -12.09
C VAL A 87 12.83 -6.90 -12.48
N GLY A 88 13.98 -7.49 -12.81
CA GLY A 88 15.13 -6.77 -13.34
C GLY A 88 15.36 -7.09 -14.81
N LEU A 89 15.72 -6.09 -15.61
CA LEU A 89 16.08 -6.31 -17.02
C LEU A 89 17.50 -6.88 -17.11
N ARG A 90 17.60 -8.16 -17.48
CA ARG A 90 18.88 -8.84 -17.60
C ARG A 90 19.73 -8.21 -18.71
N GLY A 91 21.02 -8.02 -18.42
CA GLY A 91 22.00 -7.47 -19.38
C GLY A 91 22.03 -5.95 -19.45
N LEU A 92 21.17 -5.26 -18.69
CA LEU A 92 21.18 -3.81 -18.57
C LEU A 92 21.71 -3.40 -17.19
N LYS A 93 22.49 -2.32 -17.16
CA LYS A 93 22.89 -1.62 -15.95
C LYS A 93 22.31 -0.20 -16.00
N PRO A 94 21.86 0.36 -14.88
CA PRO A 94 21.41 1.75 -14.84
C PRO A 94 22.52 2.70 -15.33
N LEU A 95 22.20 3.62 -16.22
CA LEU A 95 23.11 4.71 -16.61
C LEU A 95 23.46 5.51 -15.35
N GLY A 96 24.76 5.63 -15.04
CA GLY A 96 25.24 6.27 -13.81
C GLY A 96 25.61 5.30 -12.67
N SER A 97 25.39 3.99 -12.84
CA SER A 97 26.06 2.96 -12.02
C SER A 97 27.51 2.78 -12.49
N ALA A 98 28.31 3.84 -12.42
CA ALA A 98 29.73 3.80 -12.68
C ALA A 98 30.47 3.12 -11.51
N ILE A 99 30.92 1.89 -11.79
CA ILE A 99 32.08 1.14 -11.28
C ILE A 99 32.43 1.34 -9.79
N SER A 100 31.99 0.39 -8.95
CA SER A 100 32.76 -0.06 -7.77
C SER A 100 33.72 -1.17 -8.18
#